data_AF-A0AAV5DQY5-F1
#
_entry.id   AF-A0AAV5DQY5-F1
#
_cell.length_a   1.000
_cell.length_b   1.000
_cell.length_c   1.000
_cell.angle_alpha   90.00
_cell.angle_beta   90.00
_cell.angle_gamma   90.00
#
_symmetry.space_group_name_H-M   'P 1'
#
loop_
_entity.id
_entity.type
_entity.pdbx_description
1 polymer ?
#
loop_
_entity_poly.entity_id
_entity_poly.type
_entity_poly.pdbx_seq_one_letter_code
_entity_poly.pdbx_strand_id
1 'polypeptide(L)'
;MGSTAAAAASALPASAGSGENLVLILDFGSQYTHLITRRVRQLGVLSLCVSGTAPLASLEGLRPRAIVLSGGPHSVHAPGAPSFPEGFLDFAADAGAHVLGVCYGMQLLVQSFGGAVEPGERQEYGKMDVEVTAGSSALYGGEGEVGKRQTVWMSHGDEVVRLPQGFEVVARSVQGAVAAIENREKRFYGLQYHPEVHF
;
A
#
# COMPACT_ATOMS: atom_id res chain seq x y z
N MET A 1 5.55 14.71 -36.83
CA MET A 1 4.63 15.56 -36.07
C MET A 1 4.07 14.72 -34.92
N GLY A 2 4.82 14.65 -33.83
CA GLY A 2 4.46 13.86 -32.65
C GLY A 2 3.67 14.72 -31.68
N SER A 3 2.38 14.42 -31.53
CA SER A 3 1.54 15.02 -30.49
C SER A 3 1.76 14.23 -29.20
N THR A 4 2.54 14.80 -28.28
CA THR A 4 2.64 14.32 -26.91
C THR A 4 1.39 14.73 -26.15
N ALA A 5 0.52 13.77 -25.88
CA ALA A 5 -0.61 13.96 -24.97
C ALA A 5 -0.06 14.08 -23.54
N ALA A 6 0.07 15.31 -23.06
CA ALA A 6 0.23 15.59 -21.64
C ALA A 6 -1.07 15.15 -20.93
N ALA A 7 -0.98 14.10 -20.12
CA ALA A 7 -2.08 13.69 -19.26
C ALA A 7 -2.44 14.85 -18.33
N ALA A 8 -3.70 15.27 -18.38
CA ALA A 8 -4.21 16.39 -17.61
C ALA A 8 -4.01 16.14 -16.12
N ALA A 9 -3.13 16.91 -15.48
CA ALA A 9 -3.13 17.08 -14.05
C ALA A 9 -4.46 17.74 -13.68
N SER A 10 -5.41 16.96 -13.16
CA SER A 10 -6.62 17.51 -12.56
C SER A 10 -6.17 18.39 -11.39
N ALA A 11 -6.40 19.69 -11.49
CA ALA A 11 -6.11 20.63 -10.42
C ALA A 11 -6.79 20.14 -9.13
N LEU A 12 -5.98 20.00 -8.08
CA LEU A 12 -6.46 19.66 -6.75
C LEU A 12 -7.40 20.77 -6.27
N PRO A 13 -8.55 20.44 -5.64
CA PRO A 13 -9.43 21.46 -5.11
C PRO A 13 -8.66 22.29 -4.07
N ALA A 14 -8.55 23.59 -4.34
CA ALA A 14 -8.03 24.55 -3.39
C ALA A 14 -8.96 24.58 -2.17
N SER A 15 -8.41 24.30 -1.00
CA SER A 15 -9.08 24.20 0.31
C SER A 15 -9.80 22.87 0.61
N ALA A 16 -9.04 21.77 0.68
CA ALA A 16 -9.41 20.72 1.64
C ALA A 16 -9.12 21.27 3.05
N GLY A 17 -10.17 21.66 3.77
CA GLY A 17 -10.07 22.29 5.09
C GLY A 17 -9.35 21.40 6.11
N SER A 18 -8.81 22.00 7.17
CA SER A 18 -8.09 21.36 8.29
C SER A 18 -8.94 20.41 9.17
N GLY A 19 -9.96 19.76 8.59
CA GLY A 19 -10.84 18.80 9.26
C GLY A 19 -11.43 17.72 8.34
N GLU A 20 -10.99 17.61 7.08
CA GLU A 20 -11.53 16.60 6.16
C GLU A 20 -10.83 15.24 6.34
N ASN A 21 -11.61 14.17 6.50
CA ASN A 21 -11.13 12.79 6.49
C ASN A 21 -10.71 12.41 5.06
N LEU A 22 -9.52 12.84 4.64
CA LEU A 22 -8.94 12.54 3.34
C LEU A 22 -8.13 11.24 3.37
N VAL A 23 -8.37 10.39 2.39
CA VAL A 23 -7.50 9.27 2.02
C VAL A 23 -6.81 9.58 0.69
N LEU A 24 -5.48 9.65 0.72
CA LEU A 24 -4.66 9.79 -0.48
C LEU A 24 -4.33 8.40 -1.03
N ILE A 25 -4.48 8.20 -2.33
CA ILE A 25 -4.15 6.94 -3.01
C ILE A 25 -3.05 7.24 -4.03
N LEU A 26 -1.90 6.59 -3.88
CA LEU A 26 -0.77 6.68 -4.80
C LEU A 26 -0.81 5.47 -5.75
N ASP A 27 -1.01 5.74 -7.04
CA ASP A 27 -1.14 4.73 -8.08
C ASP A 27 0.22 4.40 -8.73
N PHE A 28 0.69 3.18 -8.52
CA PHE A 28 1.91 2.62 -9.12
C PHE A 28 1.62 1.77 -10.38
N GLY A 29 0.41 1.90 -10.94
CA GLY A 29 -0.03 1.22 -12.16
C GLY A 29 -0.81 -0.07 -11.89
N SER A 30 -1.41 -0.23 -10.71
CA SER A 30 -2.25 -1.40 -10.42
C SER A 30 -3.48 -1.41 -11.31
N GLN A 31 -3.80 -2.57 -11.88
CA GLN A 31 -5.10 -2.80 -12.52
C GLN A 31 -6.28 -2.61 -11.56
N TYR A 32 -6.05 -2.64 -10.24
CA TYR A 32 -7.08 -2.56 -9.19
C TYR A 32 -7.15 -1.21 -8.45
N THR A 33 -6.35 -0.19 -8.80
CA THR A 33 -6.37 1.12 -8.11
C THR A 33 -7.78 1.75 -8.07
N HIS A 34 -8.54 1.58 -9.13
CA HIS A 34 -9.93 2.05 -9.21
C HIS A 34 -10.85 1.36 -8.18
N LEU A 35 -10.57 0.10 -7.82
CA LEU A 35 -11.31 -0.62 -6.77
C LEU A 35 -10.96 -0.09 -5.39
N ILE A 36 -9.68 0.18 -5.10
CA ILE A 36 -9.27 0.85 -3.85
C ILE A 36 -10.03 2.17 -3.69
N THR A 37 -10.01 3.00 -4.74
CA THR A 37 -10.70 4.29 -4.76
C THR A 37 -12.20 4.14 -4.51
N ARG A 38 -12.83 3.16 -5.15
CA ARG A 38 -14.25 2.84 -4.96
C ARG A 38 -14.56 2.39 -3.53
N ARG A 39 -13.72 1.53 -2.94
CA ARG A 39 -13.92 1.01 -1.58
C ARG A 39 -13.86 2.12 -0.53
N VAL A 40 -12.87 3.00 -0.65
CA VAL A 40 -12.76 4.17 0.24
C VAL A 40 -14.01 5.06 0.15
N ARG A 41 -14.50 5.33 -1.07
CA ARG A 41 -15.72 6.12 -1.26
C ARG A 41 -16.98 5.43 -0.74
N GLN A 42 -17.06 4.11 -0.85
CA GLN A 42 -18.16 3.32 -0.27
C GLN A 42 -18.18 3.38 1.26
N LEU A 43 -17.04 3.64 1.91
CA LEU A 43 -16.96 3.91 3.34
C LEU A 43 -17.34 5.36 3.71
N GLY A 44 -17.77 6.18 2.73
CA GLY A 44 -18.15 7.57 2.95
C GLY A 44 -16.97 8.51 3.17
N VAL A 45 -15.75 8.10 2.79
CA VAL A 45 -14.52 8.86 3.02
C VAL A 45 -14.07 9.54 1.72
N LEU A 46 -13.62 10.79 1.82
CA LEU A 46 -13.06 11.52 0.68
C LEU A 46 -11.78 10.83 0.22
N SER A 47 -11.68 10.56 -1.08
CA SER A 47 -10.49 9.97 -1.67
C SER A 47 -9.96 10.77 -2.85
N LEU A 48 -8.64 10.94 -2.85
CA LEU A 48 -7.88 11.55 -3.93
C LEU A 48 -6.89 10.49 -4.46
N CYS A 49 -7.00 10.16 -5.74
CA CYS A 49 -6.07 9.26 -6.41
C CYS A 49 -5.13 10.07 -7.31
N VAL A 50 -3.83 9.90 -7.12
CA VAL A 50 -2.78 10.56 -7.92
C VAL A 50 -1.74 9.53 -8.35
N SER A 51 -0.90 9.90 -9.32
CA SER A 51 0.23 9.04 -9.71
C SER A 51 1.18 8.84 -8.52
N GLY A 52 1.64 7.62 -8.32
CA GLY A 52 2.62 7.30 -7.29
C GLY A 52 3.98 7.93 -7.51
N THR A 53 4.30 8.37 -8.73
CA THR A 53 5.55 9.09 -9.07
C THR A 53 5.36 10.60 -9.13
N ALA A 54 4.21 11.12 -8.69
CA ALA A 54 3.96 12.56 -8.67
C ALA A 54 5.01 13.28 -7.80
N PRO A 55 5.49 14.47 -8.20
CA PRO A 55 6.44 15.23 -7.38
C PRO A 55 5.86 15.54 -6.00
N LEU A 56 6.70 15.54 -4.96
CA LEU A 56 6.26 15.81 -3.59
C LEU A 56 5.52 17.15 -3.48
N ALA A 57 5.95 18.17 -4.26
CA ALA A 57 5.31 19.48 -4.34
C ALA A 57 3.82 19.42 -4.72
N SER A 58 3.39 18.39 -5.46
CA SER A 58 1.97 18.20 -5.78
C SER A 58 1.14 17.69 -4.61
N LEU A 59 1.77 17.18 -3.56
CA LEU A 59 1.14 16.71 -2.33
C LEU A 59 1.16 17.77 -1.23
N GLU A 60 1.86 18.89 -1.45
CA GLU A 60 1.95 19.99 -0.49
C GLU A 60 0.57 20.56 -0.16
N GLY A 61 0.38 20.91 1.11
CA GLY A 61 -0.90 21.39 1.63
C GLY A 61 -1.95 20.30 1.88
N LEU A 62 -1.77 19.08 1.35
CA LEU A 62 -2.61 17.95 1.74
C LEU A 62 -2.31 17.54 3.19
N ARG A 63 -3.37 17.11 3.89
CA ARG A 63 -3.30 16.56 5.26
C ARG A 63 -4.10 15.25 5.32
N PRO A 64 -3.65 14.19 4.59
CA PRO A 64 -4.37 12.93 4.58
C PRO A 64 -4.33 12.27 5.96
N ARG A 65 -5.44 11.64 6.36
CA ARG A 65 -5.46 10.76 7.54
C ARG A 65 -4.91 9.38 7.26
N ALA A 66 -5.06 8.93 6.02
CA ALA A 66 -4.45 7.71 5.54
C ALA A 66 -3.95 7.85 4.12
N ILE A 67 -2.91 7.11 3.80
CA ILE A 67 -2.33 7.00 2.47
C ILE A 67 -2.33 5.54 2.07
N VAL A 68 -2.82 5.22 0.87
CA VAL A 68 -2.76 3.87 0.31
C VAL A 68 -1.79 3.88 -0.87
N LEU A 69 -0.76 3.04 -0.79
CA LEU A 69 0.17 2.76 -1.89
C LEU A 69 -0.39 1.56 -2.65
N SER A 70 -0.80 1.76 -3.90
CA SER A 70 -1.40 0.68 -4.69
C SER A 70 -0.39 -0.42 -5.01
N GLY A 71 -0.89 -1.54 -5.53
CA GLY A 71 -0.07 -2.49 -6.27
C GLY A 71 0.51 -1.89 -7.56
N GLY A 72 1.17 -2.74 -8.33
CA GLY A 72 1.72 -2.40 -9.64
C GLY A 72 2.22 -3.68 -10.33
N PRO A 73 2.38 -3.67 -11.65
CA PRO A 73 2.84 -4.84 -12.41
C PRO A 73 4.36 -5.03 -12.36
N HIS A 74 5.09 -4.10 -11.73
CA HIS A 74 6.54 -4.05 -11.75
C HIS A 74 7.13 -4.87 -10.60
N SER A 75 8.34 -5.40 -10.81
CA SER A 75 9.23 -5.74 -9.71
C SER A 75 9.84 -4.45 -9.17
N VAL A 76 9.98 -4.34 -7.84
CA VAL A 76 10.63 -3.19 -7.20
C VAL A 76 12.10 -3.03 -7.59
N HIS A 77 12.73 -4.07 -8.12
CA HIS A 77 14.12 -4.05 -8.61
C HIS A 77 14.25 -3.73 -10.09
N ALA A 78 13.13 -3.65 -10.83
CA ALA A 78 13.19 -3.43 -12.27
C ALA A 78 13.73 -2.01 -12.57
N PRO A 79 14.62 -1.85 -13.57
CA PRO A 79 15.07 -0.54 -14.00
C PRO A 79 13.89 0.36 -14.38
N GLY A 80 13.78 1.52 -13.76
CA GLY A 80 12.68 2.46 -13.98
C GLY A 80 11.36 2.08 -13.31
N ALA A 81 11.35 1.11 -12.39
CA ALA A 81 10.17 0.81 -11.58
C ALA A 81 9.69 2.06 -10.83
N PRO A 82 8.37 2.31 -10.78
CA PRO A 82 7.83 3.53 -10.19
C PRO A 82 8.01 3.52 -8.68
N SER A 83 8.46 4.64 -8.10
CA SER A 83 8.57 4.82 -6.65
C SER A 83 7.98 6.17 -6.24
N PHE A 84 7.60 6.28 -4.98
CA PHE A 84 7.17 7.55 -4.41
C PHE A 84 8.35 8.54 -4.38
N PRO A 85 8.07 9.86 -4.44
CA PRO A 85 9.12 10.86 -4.45
C PRO A 85 9.94 10.83 -3.15
N GLU A 86 11.19 11.29 -3.23
CA GLU A 86 12.02 11.55 -2.05
C GLU A 86 11.28 12.47 -1.06
N GLY A 87 11.43 12.22 0.24
CA GLY A 87 10.71 12.94 1.29
C GLY A 87 9.26 12.50 1.52
N PHE A 88 8.73 11.54 0.75
CA PHE A 88 7.37 11.02 0.96
C PHE A 88 7.15 10.45 2.38
N LEU A 89 8.13 9.71 2.92
CA LEU A 89 8.01 9.12 4.25
C LEU A 89 7.94 10.20 5.34
N ASP A 90 8.73 11.28 5.20
CA ASP A 90 8.70 12.42 6.11
C ASP A 90 7.37 13.18 5.98
N PHE A 91 6.89 13.40 4.76
CA PHE A 91 5.56 13.97 4.52
C PHE A 91 4.44 13.17 5.19
N ALA A 92 4.46 11.84 5.09
CA ALA A 92 3.47 10.97 5.71
C ALA A 92 3.53 11.03 7.24
N ALA A 93 4.74 11.07 7.80
CA ALA A 93 4.98 11.20 9.23
C ALA A 93 4.52 12.57 9.77
N ASP A 94 4.87 13.66 9.08
CA ASP A 94 4.47 15.04 9.43
C ASP A 94 2.95 15.23 9.37
N ALA A 95 2.28 14.56 8.43
CA ALA A 95 0.82 14.53 8.35
C ALA A 95 0.18 13.68 9.47
N GLY A 96 0.95 12.86 10.19
CA GLY A 96 0.43 11.88 11.14
C GLY A 96 -0.42 10.79 10.49
N ALA A 97 -0.19 10.54 9.19
CA ALA A 97 -1.02 9.66 8.38
C ALA A 97 -0.72 8.18 8.65
N HIS A 98 -1.75 7.33 8.55
CA HIS A 98 -1.55 5.88 8.47
C HIS A 98 -1.28 5.47 7.03
N VAL A 99 -0.19 4.75 6.76
CA VAL A 99 0.20 4.36 5.41
C VAL A 99 0.01 2.86 5.21
N LEU A 100 -0.78 2.47 4.21
CA LEU A 100 -1.04 1.08 3.84
C LEU A 100 -0.47 0.80 2.46
N GLY A 101 0.53 -0.08 2.37
CA GLY A 101 1.03 -0.63 1.11
C GLY A 101 0.29 -1.89 0.69
N VAL A 102 -0.13 -1.96 -0.57
CA VAL A 102 -0.79 -3.15 -1.15
C VAL A 102 0.11 -3.74 -2.24
N CYS A 103 0.43 -5.02 -2.14
CA CYS A 103 1.31 -5.77 -3.04
C CYS A 103 2.63 -4.99 -3.30
N TYR A 104 2.82 -4.43 -4.49
CA TYR A 104 3.95 -3.56 -4.84
C TYR A 104 4.16 -2.41 -3.84
N GLY A 105 3.10 -1.78 -3.35
CA GLY A 105 3.20 -0.71 -2.35
C GLY A 105 3.79 -1.19 -1.02
N MET A 106 3.51 -2.43 -0.60
CA MET A 106 4.14 -3.03 0.57
C MET A 106 5.63 -3.29 0.32
N GLN A 107 5.98 -3.77 -0.88
CA GLN A 107 7.37 -4.03 -1.25
C GLN A 107 8.21 -2.74 -1.27
N LEU A 108 7.65 -1.64 -1.81
CA LEU A 108 8.25 -0.31 -1.76
C LEU A 108 8.54 0.14 -0.31
N LEU A 109 7.59 -0.03 0.61
CA LEU A 109 7.80 0.29 2.02
C LEU A 109 8.92 -0.54 2.63
N VAL A 110 8.92 -1.85 2.38
CA VAL A 110 9.96 -2.76 2.89
C VAL A 110 11.34 -2.31 2.43
N GLN A 111 11.52 -2.05 1.14
CA GLN A 111 12.81 -1.57 0.63
C GLN A 111 13.21 -0.22 1.23
N SER A 112 12.27 0.71 1.31
CA SER A 112 12.53 2.08 1.79
C SER A 112 12.93 2.15 3.26
N PHE A 113 12.53 1.16 4.07
CA PHE A 113 12.96 1.01 5.46
C PHE A 113 14.17 0.07 5.65
N GLY A 114 14.82 -0.37 4.57
CA GLY A 114 16.04 -1.21 4.62
C GLY A 114 15.79 -2.72 4.75
N GLY A 115 14.54 -3.16 4.56
CA GLY A 115 14.21 -4.57 4.38
C GLY A 115 14.71 -5.13 3.04
N ALA A 116 14.36 -6.38 2.75
CA ALA A 116 14.68 -7.02 1.48
C ALA A 116 13.45 -7.70 0.88
N VAL A 117 13.29 -7.49 -0.42
CA VAL A 117 12.31 -8.12 -1.29
C VAL A 117 13.10 -8.89 -2.34
N GLU A 118 12.69 -10.11 -2.67
CA GLU A 118 13.33 -10.93 -3.70
C GLU A 118 12.27 -11.54 -4.62
N PRO A 119 12.61 -11.91 -5.87
CA PRO A 119 11.72 -12.71 -6.70
C PRO A 119 11.34 -13.99 -5.95
N GLY A 120 10.04 -14.23 -5.78
CA GLY A 120 9.56 -15.41 -5.09
C GLY A 120 9.86 -16.67 -5.88
N GLU A 121 10.16 -17.77 -5.19
CA GLU A 121 10.40 -19.09 -5.84
C GLU A 121 9.16 -19.59 -6.60
N ARG A 122 7.97 -19.17 -6.14
CA ARG A 122 6.68 -19.47 -6.76
C ARG A 122 5.84 -18.20 -6.81
N GLN A 123 5.34 -17.87 -7.99
CA GLN A 123 4.39 -16.76 -8.11
C GLN A 123 3.03 -17.20 -7.57
N GLU A 124 2.52 -16.49 -6.55
CA GLU A 124 1.21 -16.76 -5.98
C GLU A 124 0.17 -15.90 -6.71
N TYR A 125 -0.65 -16.55 -7.55
CA TYR A 125 -1.78 -15.92 -8.23
C TYR A 125 -3.09 -16.59 -7.87
N GLY A 126 -4.08 -15.79 -7.51
CA GLY A 126 -5.46 -16.22 -7.29
C GLY A 126 -5.86 -16.30 -5.82
N LYS A 127 -6.91 -17.10 -5.55
CA LYS A 127 -7.46 -17.26 -4.20
C LYS A 127 -6.50 -18.05 -3.34
N MET A 128 -6.14 -17.50 -2.19
CA MET A 128 -5.31 -18.18 -1.21
C MET A 128 -5.77 -17.83 0.21
N ASP A 129 -5.63 -18.76 1.13
CA ASP A 129 -5.88 -18.48 2.55
C ASP A 129 -4.63 -17.89 3.20
N VAL A 130 -4.86 -16.85 4.01
CA VAL A 130 -3.85 -16.29 4.93
C VAL A 130 -4.34 -16.45 6.36
N GLU A 131 -3.40 -16.71 7.26
CA GLU A 131 -3.64 -16.93 8.68
C GLU A 131 -3.05 -15.78 9.49
N VAL A 132 -3.83 -15.25 10.43
CA VAL A 132 -3.38 -14.19 11.35
C VAL A 132 -2.42 -14.81 12.38
N THR A 133 -1.23 -14.24 12.51
CA THR A 133 -0.16 -14.80 13.35
C THR A 133 0.13 -13.97 14.60
N ALA A 134 -0.34 -12.72 14.66
CA ALA A 134 -0.05 -11.82 15.77
C ALA A 134 -1.24 -11.66 16.71
N GLY A 135 -1.00 -11.76 18.02
CA GLY A 135 -2.01 -11.56 19.07
C GLY A 135 -2.40 -10.11 19.33
N SER A 136 -1.76 -9.16 18.65
CA SER A 136 -2.11 -7.75 18.68
C SER A 136 -1.69 -7.11 17.36
N SER A 137 -2.67 -6.83 16.50
CA SER A 137 -2.48 -6.22 15.20
C SER A 137 -3.47 -5.08 14.98
N ALA A 138 -3.00 -3.97 14.43
CA ALA A 138 -3.89 -2.88 14.01
C ALA A 138 -4.72 -3.27 12.76
N LEU A 139 -4.21 -4.19 11.94
CA LEU A 139 -4.88 -4.70 10.75
C LEU A 139 -5.93 -5.77 11.07
N TYR A 140 -5.63 -6.65 12.03
CA TYR A 140 -6.46 -7.84 12.28
C TYR A 140 -7.15 -7.89 13.63
N GLY A 141 -6.73 -7.11 14.63
CA GLY A 141 -7.32 -7.12 15.97
C GLY A 141 -6.46 -7.82 17.03
N GLY A 142 -7.11 -8.36 18.07
CA GLY A 142 -6.44 -8.92 19.26
C GLY A 142 -6.25 -10.43 19.26
N GLU A 143 -5.92 -11.00 20.42
CA GLU A 143 -5.52 -12.42 20.58
C GLU A 143 -6.56 -13.42 20.06
N GLY A 144 -7.84 -13.08 20.10
CA GLY A 144 -8.93 -13.93 19.58
C GLY A 144 -8.90 -14.12 18.05
N GLU A 145 -8.05 -13.40 17.34
CA GLU A 145 -7.91 -13.46 15.88
C GLU A 145 -6.77 -14.40 15.45
N VAL A 146 -5.86 -14.76 16.36
CA VAL A 146 -4.73 -15.65 16.04
C VAL A 146 -5.22 -17.01 15.55
N GLY A 147 -4.66 -17.48 14.44
CA GLY A 147 -5.05 -18.73 13.79
C GLY A 147 -6.31 -18.63 12.93
N LYS A 148 -7.03 -17.50 12.93
CA LYS A 148 -8.14 -17.31 11.98
C LYS A 148 -7.59 -17.15 10.57
N ARG A 149 -8.35 -17.72 9.62
CA ARG A 149 -8.05 -17.67 8.20
C ARG A 149 -9.02 -16.77 7.47
N GLN A 150 -8.51 -16.10 6.47
CA GLN A 150 -9.31 -15.37 5.48
C GLN A 150 -8.80 -15.73 4.10
N THR A 151 -9.72 -15.92 3.16
CA THR A 151 -9.36 -16.08 1.75
C THR A 151 -9.09 -14.68 1.18
N VAL A 152 -7.98 -14.54 0.47
CA VAL A 152 -7.54 -13.30 -0.16
C VAL A 152 -7.18 -13.52 -1.62
N TRP A 153 -7.03 -12.42 -2.36
CA TRP A 153 -6.54 -12.45 -3.73
C TRP A 153 -5.04 -12.12 -3.79
N MET A 154 -4.22 -13.12 -4.09
CA MET A 154 -2.78 -12.98 -4.31
C MET A 154 -2.50 -12.62 -5.77
N SER A 155 -1.57 -11.70 -6.00
CA SER A 155 -1.09 -11.35 -7.34
C SER A 155 0.31 -10.77 -7.27
N HIS A 156 1.28 -11.60 -6.89
CA HIS A 156 2.66 -11.16 -6.72
C HIS A 156 3.67 -12.17 -7.27
N GLY A 157 4.78 -11.61 -7.78
CA GLY A 157 5.95 -12.39 -8.22
C GLY A 157 7.17 -12.18 -7.34
N ASP A 158 7.16 -11.15 -6.49
CA ASP A 158 8.22 -10.80 -5.54
C ASP A 158 7.69 -10.91 -4.11
N GLU A 159 8.53 -11.37 -3.19
CA GLU A 159 8.16 -11.58 -1.79
C GLU A 159 9.14 -10.92 -0.82
N VAL A 160 8.65 -10.62 0.39
CA VAL A 160 9.46 -10.05 1.46
C VAL A 160 10.25 -11.16 2.16
N VAL A 161 11.58 -11.13 2.02
CA VAL A 161 12.49 -12.11 2.64
C VAL A 161 13.15 -11.57 3.92
N ARG A 162 13.26 -10.25 4.08
CA ARG A 162 13.75 -9.61 5.30
C ARG A 162 12.91 -8.40 5.66
N LEU A 163 12.35 -8.42 6.86
CA LEU A 163 11.61 -7.28 7.40
C LEU A 163 12.53 -6.11 7.75
N PRO A 164 12.06 -4.86 7.58
CA PRO A 164 12.72 -3.70 8.15
C PRO A 164 12.63 -3.70 9.69
N GLN A 165 13.55 -2.97 10.34
CA GLN A 165 13.55 -2.88 11.80
C GLN A 165 12.23 -2.27 12.33
N GLY A 166 11.66 -2.92 13.36
CA GLY A 166 10.43 -2.50 14.02
C GLY A 166 9.14 -2.90 13.28
N PHE A 167 9.25 -3.58 12.13
CA PHE A 167 8.09 -4.21 11.51
C PHE A 167 7.90 -5.64 12.03
N GLU A 168 6.64 -6.03 12.17
CA GLU A 168 6.22 -7.36 12.61
C GLU A 168 5.40 -8.03 11.50
N VAL A 169 5.54 -9.36 11.34
CA VAL A 169 4.61 -10.13 10.49
C VAL A 169 3.33 -10.38 11.28
N VAL A 170 2.19 -9.99 10.72
CA VAL A 170 0.88 -10.13 11.37
C VAL A 170 -0.05 -11.11 10.67
N ALA A 171 0.27 -11.50 9.43
CA ALA A 171 -0.34 -12.66 8.78
C ALA A 171 0.64 -13.34 7.80
N ARG A 172 0.43 -14.64 7.58
CA ARG A 172 1.18 -15.45 6.60
C ARG A 172 0.24 -16.21 5.68
N SER A 173 0.67 -16.49 4.45
CA SER A 173 -0.03 -17.44 3.59
C SER A 173 0.10 -18.85 4.16
N VAL A 174 -0.82 -19.75 3.78
CA VAL A 174 -0.70 -21.18 4.12
C VAL A 174 0.59 -21.82 3.59
N GLN A 175 1.26 -21.19 2.61
CA GLN A 175 2.56 -21.60 2.08
C GLN A 175 3.75 -21.03 2.87
N GLY A 176 3.49 -20.21 3.88
CA GLY A 176 4.49 -19.62 4.77
C GLY A 176 4.95 -18.22 4.37
N ALA A 177 4.54 -17.70 3.20
CA ALA A 177 4.94 -16.38 2.71
C ALA A 177 4.39 -15.27 3.63
N VAL A 178 5.11 -14.14 3.71
CA VAL A 178 4.67 -12.97 4.47
C VAL A 178 3.45 -12.36 3.77
N ALA A 179 2.28 -12.43 4.40
CA ALA A 179 1.04 -11.92 3.82
C ALA A 179 0.71 -10.50 4.30
N ALA A 180 1.09 -10.15 5.52
CA ALA A 180 0.87 -8.82 6.07
C ALA A 180 1.92 -8.45 7.11
N ILE A 181 2.25 -7.16 7.13
CA ILE A 181 3.24 -6.56 8.02
C ILE A 181 2.71 -5.28 8.64
N GLU A 182 3.22 -4.92 9.81
CA GLU A 182 2.92 -3.61 10.40
C GLU A 182 4.07 -3.08 11.25
N ASN A 183 4.18 -1.75 11.30
CA ASN A 183 4.93 -1.00 12.28
C ASN A 183 3.97 0.03 12.87
N ARG A 184 3.40 -0.29 14.04
CA ARG A 184 2.36 0.52 14.70
C ARG A 184 2.87 1.86 15.19
N GLU A 185 4.12 1.91 15.66
CA GLU A 185 4.76 3.13 16.14
C GLU A 185 4.90 4.15 15.01
N LYS A 186 5.39 3.70 13.86
CA LYS A 186 5.56 4.54 12.66
C LYS A 186 4.28 4.66 11.82
N ARG A 187 3.23 3.89 12.11
CA ARG A 187 1.94 3.85 11.39
C ARG A 187 2.05 3.40 9.92
N PHE A 188 2.96 2.46 9.64
CA PHE A 188 3.10 1.84 8.33
C PHE A 188 2.61 0.40 8.35
N TYR A 189 1.87 0.02 7.33
CA TYR A 189 1.21 -1.27 7.20
C TYR A 189 1.42 -1.79 5.78
N GLY A 190 1.45 -3.10 5.62
CA GLY A 190 1.61 -3.74 4.32
C GLY A 190 0.76 -4.99 4.21
N LEU A 191 0.12 -5.17 3.05
CA LEU A 191 -0.57 -6.39 2.64
C LEU A 191 0.04 -6.87 1.33
N GLN A 192 0.43 -8.13 1.25
CA GLN A 192 0.95 -8.75 0.02
C GLN A 192 -0.18 -9.16 -0.94
N TYR A 193 -1.43 -9.13 -0.46
CA TYR A 193 -2.64 -9.45 -1.20
C TYR A 193 -3.50 -8.21 -1.47
N HIS A 194 -4.52 -8.37 -2.32
CA HIS A 194 -5.43 -7.29 -2.75
C HIS A 194 -6.78 -7.32 -1.99
N PRO A 195 -6.94 -6.57 -0.88
CA PRO A 195 -8.20 -6.49 -0.14
C PRO A 195 -9.35 -5.85 -0.94
N GLU A 196 -9.03 -5.12 -2.00
CA GLU A 196 -9.99 -4.43 -2.86
C GLU A 196 -10.75 -5.36 -3.82
N VAL A 197 -10.24 -6.58 -4.05
CA VAL A 197 -10.80 -7.60 -4.96
C VAL A 197 -11.76 -8.51 -4.22
N HIS A 198 -12.95 -8.73 -4.80
CA HIS A 198 -14.01 -9.58 -4.24
C HIS A 198 -14.25 -10.75 -5.19
N PHE A 199 -14.59 -11.91 -4.65
CA PHE A 199 -14.66 -13.16 -5.41
C PHE A 199 -15.56 -14.23 -4.77
#